data_AF-Q8L5I6-F1
#
_entry.id   AF-Q8L5I6-F1
#
_cell.length_a   1.000
_cell.length_b   1.000
_cell.length_c   1.000
_cell.angle_alpha   90.00
_cell.angle_beta   90.00
_cell.angle_gamma   90.00
#
_symmetry.space_group_name_H-M   'P 1'
#
loop_
_entity.id
_entity.type
_entity.pdbx_description
1 polymer ?
#
loop_
_entity_poly.entity_id
_entity_poly.type
_entity_poly.pdbx_seq_one_letter_code
_entity_poly.pdbx_strand_id
1 'polypeptide(L)'
;RGARVLVVCSEITAVTFRGPSDTHLDSLVGQALFGDGAAAIIVGADPLPKIERPLFELVSAAQTILPDSDGAIDGHLREVGLTFHLLKDVPGLISKNIEKSLNEAFKPLDITDWNSL
;
A
#
# COMPACT_ATOMS: atom_id res chain seq x y z
N ARG A 1 -8.20 -10.22 26.83
CA ARG A 1 -7.26 -11.07 26.04
C ARG A 1 -8.09 -12.03 25.19
N GLY A 2 -7.63 -12.37 23.98
CA GLY A 2 -8.40 -13.18 23.02
C GLY A 2 -9.14 -12.39 21.94
N ALA A 3 -8.70 -11.16 21.64
CA ALA A 3 -9.29 -10.40 20.53
C ALA A 3 -9.04 -11.11 19.19
N ARG A 4 -10.05 -11.05 18.32
CA ARG A 4 -9.98 -11.43 16.91
C ARG A 4 -10.51 -10.27 16.11
N VAL A 5 -9.67 -9.70 15.26
CA VAL A 5 -9.96 -8.48 14.50
C VAL A 5 -10.19 -8.87 13.06
N LEU A 6 -11.35 -8.51 12.53
CA LEU A 6 -11.63 -8.57 11.11
C LEU A 6 -11.12 -7.28 10.46
N VAL A 7 -10.13 -7.41 9.58
CA VAL A 7 -9.61 -6.31 8.75
C VAL A 7 -10.15 -6.51 7.35
N VAL A 8 -10.69 -5.45 6.74
CA VAL A 8 -11.28 -5.47 5.40
C VAL A 8 -10.74 -4.29 4.59
N CYS A 9 -10.26 -4.58 3.38
CA CYS A 9 -10.03 -3.57 2.34
C CYS A 9 -11.01 -3.83 1.21
N SER A 10 -11.71 -2.79 0.74
CA SER A 10 -12.66 -2.87 -0.36
C SER A 10 -12.57 -1.61 -1.20
N GLU A 11 -12.08 -1.77 -2.42
CA GLU A 11 -11.82 -0.67 -3.35
C GLU A 11 -12.71 -0.80 -4.58
N ILE A 12 -13.35 0.30 -4.97
CA ILE A 12 -14.24 0.36 -6.14
C ILE A 12 -13.87 1.59 -6.97
N THR A 13 -13.67 1.37 -8.28
CA THR A 13 -13.23 2.39 -9.24
C THR A 13 -14.32 3.39 -9.62
N ALA A 14 -15.56 3.19 -9.18
CA ALA A 14 -16.67 4.11 -9.49
C ALA A 14 -16.38 5.57 -9.12
N VAL A 15 -15.59 5.82 -8.06
CA VAL A 15 -15.22 7.18 -7.64
C VAL A 15 -14.13 7.81 -8.51
N THR A 16 -13.39 7.00 -9.27
CA THR A 16 -12.21 7.41 -10.06
C THR A 16 -12.44 7.30 -11.56
N PHE A 17 -13.45 6.55 -11.99
CA PHE A 17 -13.78 6.30 -13.39
C PHE A 17 -14.18 7.58 -14.11
N ARG A 18 -13.54 7.85 -15.25
CA ARG A 18 -13.85 9.01 -16.10
C ARG A 18 -13.38 8.80 -17.53
N GLY A 19 -13.94 9.59 -18.45
CA GLY A 19 -13.49 9.62 -19.85
C GLY A 19 -12.03 10.06 -20.01
N PRO A 20 -11.36 9.65 -21.10
CA PRO A 20 -9.99 10.04 -21.40
C PRO A 20 -9.88 11.53 -21.77
N SER A 21 -8.71 12.13 -21.55
CA SER A 21 -8.37 13.49 -22.02
C SER A 21 -6.87 13.60 -22.32
N ASP A 22 -6.52 14.21 -23.46
CA ASP A 22 -5.12 14.46 -23.86
C ASP A 22 -4.40 15.41 -22.90
N THR A 23 -5.14 16.21 -22.13
CA THR A 23 -4.57 17.12 -21.13
C THR A 23 -4.24 16.43 -19.81
N HIS A 24 -4.78 15.23 -19.54
CA HIS A 24 -4.65 14.48 -18.28
C HIS A 24 -4.12 13.06 -18.51
N LEU A 25 -2.90 12.95 -19.04
CA LEU A 25 -2.28 11.66 -19.36
C LEU A 25 -2.02 10.77 -18.13
N ASP A 26 -1.76 11.37 -16.98
CA ASP A 26 -1.65 10.70 -15.68
C ASP A 26 -2.96 10.02 -15.27
N SER A 27 -4.11 10.63 -15.56
CA SER A 27 -5.41 10.00 -15.35
C SER A 27 -5.57 8.74 -16.22
N LEU A 28 -5.02 8.70 -17.44
CA LEU A 28 -5.09 7.51 -18.30
C LEU A 28 -4.31 6.34 -17.73
N VAL A 29 -3.15 6.62 -17.11
CA VAL A 29 -2.38 5.60 -16.38
C VAL A 29 -3.23 5.02 -15.25
N GLY A 30 -3.90 5.87 -14.47
CA GLY A 30 -4.83 5.42 -13.44
C GLY A 30 -5.97 4.55 -13.98
N GLN A 31 -6.61 4.95 -15.09
CA GLN A 31 -7.69 4.15 -15.71
C GLN A 31 -7.20 2.79 -16.22
N ALA A 32 -5.94 2.67 -16.62
CA ALA A 32 -5.35 1.41 -17.08
C ALA A 32 -4.93 0.48 -15.93
N LEU A 33 -4.63 1.03 -14.74
CA LEU A 33 -4.12 0.27 -13.60
C LEU A 33 -5.19 -0.13 -12.59
N PHE A 34 -6.17 0.75 -12.32
CA PHE A 34 -7.12 0.53 -11.24
C PHE A 34 -8.22 -0.45 -11.64
N GLY A 35 -8.55 -1.35 -10.71
CA GLY A 35 -9.65 -2.30 -10.81
C GLY A 35 -10.36 -2.46 -9.47
N ASP A 36 -11.54 -3.08 -9.51
CA ASP A 36 -12.35 -3.32 -8.32
C ASP A 36 -11.87 -4.57 -7.59
N GLY A 37 -11.94 -4.56 -6.25
CA GLY A 37 -11.57 -5.73 -5.46
C GLY A 37 -11.80 -5.56 -3.96
N ALA A 38 -11.94 -6.68 -3.25
CA ALA A 38 -12.01 -6.69 -1.80
C ALA A 38 -11.23 -7.88 -1.22
N ALA A 39 -10.63 -7.67 -0.06
CA ALA A 39 -9.92 -8.69 0.71
C ALA A 39 -10.22 -8.53 2.20
N ALA A 40 -10.20 -9.65 2.93
CA ALA A 40 -10.39 -9.65 4.37
C ALA A 40 -9.45 -10.64 5.05
N ILE A 41 -8.94 -10.26 6.22
CA ILE A 41 -8.10 -11.11 7.08
C ILE A 41 -8.60 -11.07 8.52
N ILE A 42 -8.40 -12.18 9.24
CA ILE A 42 -8.60 -12.25 10.68
C ILE A 42 -7.24 -12.19 11.36
N VAL A 43 -7.04 -11.18 12.22
CA VAL A 43 -5.81 -10.97 12.98
C VAL A 43 -6.08 -11.23 14.45
N GLY A 44 -5.21 -12.00 15.10
CA GLY A 44 -5.30 -12.28 16.53
C GLY A 44 -3.96 -12.76 17.07
N ALA A 45 -3.78 -12.59 18.38
CA ALA A 45 -2.68 -13.19 19.12
C ALA A 45 -3.15 -14.45 19.86
N ASP A 46 -2.20 -15.29 20.28
CA ASP A 46 -2.41 -16.54 21.00
C ASP A 46 -3.39 -17.48 20.26
N PRO A 47 -2.98 -18.06 19.12
CA PRO A 47 -3.83 -18.92 18.32
C PRO A 47 -4.23 -20.19 19.08
N LEU A 48 -5.47 -20.62 18.94
CA LEU A 48 -6.00 -21.86 19.52
C LEU A 48 -5.61 -23.06 18.64
N PRO A 49 -4.62 -23.91 18.99
CA PRO A 49 -3.97 -24.82 18.05
C PRO A 49 -4.87 -25.89 17.42
N LYS A 50 -6.04 -26.15 18.02
CA LYS A 50 -7.02 -27.14 17.52
C LYS A 50 -8.07 -26.54 16.57
N ILE A 51 -8.18 -25.21 16.52
CA ILE A 51 -9.25 -24.50 15.81
C ILE A 51 -8.65 -23.53 14.78
N GLU A 52 -7.56 -22.86 15.14
CA GLU A 52 -6.92 -21.81 14.34
C GLU A 52 -5.62 -22.32 13.75
N ARG A 53 -5.39 -22.00 12.48
CA ARG A 53 -4.15 -22.29 11.77
C ARG A 53 -3.48 -20.97 11.37
N PRO A 54 -2.43 -20.53 12.07
CA PRO A 54 -1.68 -19.33 11.71
C PRO A 54 -1.13 -19.43 10.29
N LEU A 55 -1.15 -18.31 9.56
CA LEU A 55 -0.59 -18.21 8.21
C LEU A 55 0.71 -17.39 8.20
N PHE A 56 0.70 -16.26 8.89
CA PHE A 56 1.82 -15.33 9.04
C PHE A 56 1.77 -14.67 10.43
N GLU A 57 2.89 -14.07 10.84
CA GLU A 57 3.00 -13.30 12.08
C GLU A 57 3.35 -11.83 11.77
N LEU A 58 2.71 -10.89 12.46
CA LEU A 58 3.04 -9.47 12.38
C LEU A 58 4.14 -9.15 13.41
N VAL A 59 5.40 -9.21 12.98
CA VAL A 59 6.57 -9.02 13.86
C VAL A 59 6.84 -7.55 14.16
N SER A 60 6.73 -6.69 13.14
CA SER A 60 6.89 -5.23 13.26
C SER A 60 6.06 -4.51 12.19
N ALA A 61 5.77 -3.23 12.44
CA ALA A 61 5.13 -2.34 11.47
C ALA A 61 5.75 -0.94 11.60
N ALA A 62 6.11 -0.34 10.48
CA ALA A 62 6.74 0.98 10.41
C ALA A 62 6.25 1.75 9.18
N GLN A 63 6.34 3.08 9.23
CA GLN A 63 5.99 3.97 8.13
C GLN A 63 6.92 5.18 8.13
N THR A 64 7.22 5.73 6.94
CA THR A 64 7.98 6.97 6.78
C THR A 64 7.41 7.79 5.62
N ILE A 65 7.65 9.10 5.65
CA ILE A 65 7.39 10.01 4.52
C ILE A 65 8.73 10.24 3.84
N LEU A 66 8.78 10.05 2.52
CA LEU A 66 10.03 10.17 1.77
C LEU A 66 10.46 11.64 1.67
N PRO A 67 11.77 11.95 1.74
CA PRO A 67 12.26 13.29 1.47
C PRO A 67 11.97 13.66 0.01
N ASP A 68 11.71 14.94 -0.22
CA ASP A 68 11.46 15.52 -1.55
C ASP A 68 10.31 14.85 -2.33
N SER A 69 9.30 14.30 -1.64
CA SER A 69 8.16 13.60 -2.25
C SER A 69 6.85 14.38 -2.24
N ASP A 70 6.85 15.64 -1.81
CA ASP A 70 5.65 16.49 -1.80
C ASP A 70 5.03 16.59 -3.20
N GLY A 71 3.71 16.35 -3.29
CA GLY A 71 2.96 16.38 -4.55
C GLY A 71 3.26 15.22 -5.51
N ALA A 72 4.04 14.21 -5.11
CA ALA A 72 4.36 13.08 -5.98
C ALA A 72 3.12 12.25 -6.36
N ILE A 73 2.18 12.11 -5.41
CA ILE A 73 0.88 11.48 -5.59
C ILE A 73 -0.15 12.36 -4.91
N ASP A 74 -0.98 13.04 -5.70
CA ASP A 74 -2.08 13.85 -5.19
C ASP A 74 -3.43 13.26 -5.59
N GLY A 75 -4.36 13.29 -4.65
CA GLY A 75 -5.76 12.91 -4.86
C GLY A 75 -6.66 14.07 -4.46
N HIS A 76 -7.46 14.58 -5.39
CA HIS A 76 -8.43 15.64 -5.14
C HIS A 76 -9.85 15.12 -5.31
N LEU A 77 -10.63 15.09 -4.23
CA LEU A 77 -12.06 14.84 -4.32
C LEU A 77 -12.78 16.13 -4.74
N ARG A 78 -13.48 16.08 -5.87
CA ARG A 78 -14.21 17.20 -6.48
C ARG A 78 -15.62 16.76 -6.83
N GLU A 79 -16.44 17.69 -7.32
CA GLU A 79 -17.78 17.40 -7.85
C GLU A 79 -17.77 16.38 -9.00
N VAL A 80 -16.63 16.26 -9.69
CA VAL A 80 -16.36 15.30 -10.78
C VAL A 80 -15.74 13.98 -10.31
N GLY A 81 -15.86 13.66 -9.01
CA GLY A 81 -15.24 12.48 -8.39
C GLY A 81 -13.79 12.72 -7.94
N LEU A 82 -13.06 11.62 -7.72
CA LEU A 82 -11.68 11.64 -7.21
C LEU A 82 -10.66 11.72 -8.35
N THR A 83 -10.06 12.89 -8.58
CA THR A 83 -9.02 13.09 -9.59
C THR A 83 -7.64 12.81 -9.00
N PHE A 84 -6.78 12.10 -9.74
CA PHE A 84 -5.41 11.83 -9.34
C PHE A 84 -4.42 12.62 -10.19
N HIS A 85 -3.34 13.05 -9.54
CA HIS A 85 -2.16 13.58 -10.21
C HIS A 85 -0.94 12.78 -9.77
N LEU A 86 -0.18 12.29 -10.74
CA LEU A 86 0.99 11.46 -10.51
C LEU A 86 2.20 12.12 -11.15
N LEU A 87 3.22 12.43 -10.35
CA LEU A 87 4.53 12.76 -10.91
C LEU A 87 5.13 11.50 -11.53
N LYS A 88 5.75 11.66 -12.70
CA LYS A 88 6.38 10.54 -13.43
C LYS A 88 7.47 9.82 -12.62
N ASP A 89 8.06 10.50 -11.64
CA ASP A 89 9.22 10.02 -10.89
C ASP A 89 8.88 9.30 -9.57
N VAL A 90 7.60 8.95 -9.34
CA VAL A 90 7.21 8.16 -8.15
C VAL A 90 8.04 6.86 -8.01
N PRO A 91 8.27 6.04 -9.05
CA PRO A 91 9.13 4.86 -8.93
C PRO A 91 10.58 5.20 -8.57
N GLY A 92 11.11 6.31 -9.06
CA GLY A 92 12.45 6.81 -8.74
C GLY A 92 12.58 7.20 -7.27
N LEU A 93 11.60 7.94 -6.74
CA LEU A 93 11.54 8.32 -5.33
C LEU A 93 11.50 7.08 -4.41
N ILE A 94 10.67 6.08 -4.74
CA ILE A 94 10.55 4.86 -3.94
C ILE A 94 11.87 4.07 -3.98
N SER A 95 12.38 3.77 -5.17
CA SER A 95 13.60 2.97 -5.34
C SER A 95 14.82 3.58 -4.67
N LYS A 96 14.96 4.91 -4.67
CA LYS A 96 16.04 5.62 -3.97
C LYS A 96 16.02 5.44 -2.46
N ASN A 97 14.85 5.21 -1.86
CA ASN A 97 14.66 5.24 -0.40
C ASN A 97 14.32 3.87 0.22
N ILE A 98 13.94 2.88 -0.58
CA ILE A 98 13.43 1.59 -0.07
C ILE A 98 14.47 0.83 0.75
N GLU A 99 15.75 0.86 0.35
CA GLU A 99 16.84 0.17 1.04
C GLU A 99 17.02 0.65 2.49
N LYS A 100 16.82 1.96 2.75
CA LYS A 100 16.85 2.50 4.11
C LYS A 100 15.76 1.87 4.98
N SER A 101 14.54 1.76 4.44
CA SER A 101 13.41 1.18 5.18
C SER A 101 13.63 -0.31 5.46
N LEU A 102 14.19 -1.05 4.49
CA LEU A 102 14.53 -2.47 4.67
C LEU A 102 15.61 -2.64 5.75
N ASN A 103 16.68 -1.85 5.70
CA ASN A 103 17.73 -1.88 6.71
C ASN A 103 17.19 -1.57 8.11
N GLU A 104 16.32 -0.56 8.26
CA GLU A 104 15.72 -0.22 9.55
C GLU A 104 14.82 -1.34 10.10
N ALA A 105 14.08 -2.03 9.23
CA ALA A 105 13.20 -3.13 9.61
C ALA A 105 13.97 -4.42 9.99
N PHE A 106 15.03 -4.76 9.24
CA PHE A 106 15.75 -6.03 9.37
C PHE A 106 16.95 -5.98 10.32
N LYS A 107 17.55 -4.80 10.56
CA LYS A 107 18.70 -4.65 11.48
C LYS A 107 18.45 -5.21 12.89
N PRO A 108 17.28 -5.01 13.53
CA PRO A 108 17.00 -5.61 14.85
C PRO A 108 16.95 -7.15 14.85
N LEU A 109 16.80 -7.77 13.67
CA LEU A 109 16.73 -9.22 13.48
C LEU A 109 18.06 -9.81 13.01
N ASP A 110 19.12 -9.00 12.86
CA ASP A 110 20.44 -9.39 12.33
C ASP A 110 20.39 -10.01 10.92
N ILE A 111 19.41 -9.59 10.11
CA ILE A 111 19.26 -10.00 8.71
C ILE A 111 19.92 -8.96 7.81
N THR A 112 20.92 -9.40 7.03
CA THR A 112 21.72 -8.53 6.15
C THR A 112 21.53 -8.81 4.65
N ASP A 113 21.06 -10.00 4.29
CA ASP A 113 20.70 -10.36 2.91
C ASP A 113 19.25 -10.88 2.86
N TRP A 114 18.30 -9.94 2.82
CA TRP A 114 16.87 -10.27 2.72
C TRP A 114 16.46 -10.89 1.39
N ASN A 115 17.30 -10.86 0.35
CA ASN A 115 16.99 -11.53 -0.93
C ASN A 115 17.21 -13.05 -0.85
N SER A 116 17.86 -13.53 0.21
CA SER A 116 18.13 -14.95 0.45
C SER A 116 17.07 -15.66 1.32
N LEU A 117 16.08 -14.91 1.81
CA LEU A 117 14.98 -15.42 2.65
C LEU A 117 13.97 -16.26 1.86
#